data_AF-A0A6I2WWA9-F1
#
_entry.id   AF-A0A6I2WWA9-F1
#
_cell.length_a   1.000
_cell.length_b   1.000
_cell.length_c   1.000
_cell.angle_alpha   90.00
_cell.angle_beta   90.00
_cell.angle_gamma   90.00
#
_symmetry.space_group_name_H-M   'P 1'
#
loop_
_entity.id
_entity.type
_entity.pdbx_description
1 polymer ?
#
loop_
_entity_poly.entity_id
_entity_poly.type
_entity_poly.pdbx_seq_one_letter_code
_entity_poly.pdbx_strand_id
1 'polypeptide(L)'
;VGFVRELETALISVCAEFGIEAKRYCERSGVWVRDAKGDRKIAAIGLRVAKGVTMHGFALNVNPDLSAYNKIIPCGIADAKVTSMAVELGKNITINEVMPIIQKHICPMLKQVSV
;
A
#
# COMPACT_ATOMS: atom_id res chain seq x y z
N VAL A 1 -9.19 -10.27 -10.14
CA VAL A 1 -8.22 -10.53 -9.04
C VAL A 1 -6.78 -10.22 -9.44
N GLY A 2 -6.34 -10.55 -10.68
CA GLY A 2 -4.97 -10.26 -11.15
C GLY A 2 -4.50 -8.81 -10.95
N PHE A 3 -5.29 -7.82 -11.37
CA PHE A 3 -4.92 -6.40 -11.23
C PHE A 3 -4.59 -5.97 -9.79
N VAL A 4 -5.41 -6.40 -8.80
CA VAL A 4 -5.14 -6.12 -7.38
C VAL A 4 -3.81 -6.73 -6.95
N ARG A 5 -3.55 -7.98 -7.34
CA ARG A 5 -2.31 -8.68 -6.97
C ARG A 5 -1.08 -8.02 -7.59
N GLU A 6 -1.17 -7.57 -8.84
CA GLU A 6 -0.08 -6.85 -9.49
C GLU A 6 0.18 -5.49 -8.81
N LEU A 7 -0.88 -4.79 -8.42
CA LEU A 7 -0.76 -3.56 -7.65
C LEU A 7 -0.10 -3.80 -6.28
N GLU A 8 -0.43 -4.89 -5.61
CA GLU A 8 0.28 -5.31 -4.40
C GLU A 8 1.75 -5.63 -4.67
N THR A 9 2.09 -6.33 -5.78
CA THR A 9 3.50 -6.60 -6.17
C THR A 9 4.28 -5.31 -6.29
N ALA A 10 3.73 -4.35 -7.04
CA ALA A 10 4.38 -3.09 -7.34
C ALA A 10 4.58 -2.26 -6.06
N LEU A 11 3.57 -2.20 -5.18
CA LEU A 11 3.68 -1.50 -3.91
C LEU A 11 4.66 -2.16 -2.93
N ILE A 12 4.74 -3.49 -2.92
CA ILE A 12 5.77 -4.21 -2.15
C ILE A 12 7.16 -3.87 -2.68
N SER A 13 7.33 -3.82 -4.01
CA SER A 13 8.60 -3.46 -4.64
C SER A 13 9.01 -2.01 -4.33
N VAL A 14 8.04 -1.08 -4.29
CA VAL A 14 8.27 0.30 -3.82
C VAL A 14 8.77 0.29 -2.38
N CYS A 15 8.10 -0.42 -1.47
CA CYS A 15 8.52 -0.51 -0.06
C CYS A 15 9.94 -1.07 0.08
N ALA A 16 10.29 -2.08 -0.71
CA ALA A 16 11.60 -2.73 -0.70
C ALA A 16 12.74 -1.77 -1.09
N GLU A 17 12.52 -0.82 -2.01
CA GLU A 17 13.55 0.19 -2.37
C GLU A 17 13.90 1.13 -1.21
N PHE A 18 13.00 1.28 -0.23
CA PHE A 18 13.27 2.03 0.99
C PHE A 18 13.75 1.13 2.14
N GLY A 19 13.94 -0.17 1.91
CA GLY A 19 14.33 -1.13 2.94
C GLY A 19 13.18 -1.59 3.86
N ILE A 20 11.92 -1.36 3.46
CA ILE A 20 10.75 -1.82 4.22
C ILE A 20 10.34 -3.20 3.70
N GLU A 21 10.41 -4.22 4.56
CA GLU A 21 9.99 -5.58 4.21
C GLU A 21 8.46 -5.74 4.28
N ALA A 22 7.79 -5.37 3.19
CA ALA A 22 6.35 -5.48 3.06
C ALA A 22 5.92 -6.77 2.33
N LYS A 23 4.74 -7.28 2.66
CA LYS A 23 4.19 -8.55 2.19
C LYS A 23 2.69 -8.44 1.91
N ARG A 24 2.17 -9.40 1.16
CA ARG A 24 0.72 -9.63 1.02
C ARG A 24 0.19 -10.37 2.25
N TYR A 25 -1.11 -10.21 2.47
CA TYR A 25 -1.88 -11.05 3.37
C TYR A 25 -2.99 -11.71 2.54
N CYS A 26 -2.95 -13.05 2.42
CA CYS A 26 -3.89 -13.81 1.57
C CYS A 26 -5.36 -13.48 1.80
N GLU A 27 -5.77 -13.23 3.05
CA GLU A 27 -7.14 -12.92 3.45
C GLU A 27 -7.45 -11.42 3.54
N ARG A 28 -6.44 -10.54 3.44
CA ARG A 28 -6.59 -9.10 3.67
C ARG A 28 -5.88 -8.30 2.57
N SER A 29 -6.67 -7.73 1.63
CA SER A 29 -6.14 -6.95 0.52
C SER A 29 -5.27 -5.77 0.97
N GLY A 30 -4.30 -5.40 0.13
CA GLY A 30 -3.35 -4.34 0.40
C GLY A 30 -1.98 -4.87 0.84
N VAL A 31 -1.14 -3.95 1.31
CA VAL A 31 0.25 -4.23 1.62
C VAL A 31 0.50 -4.05 3.11
N TRP A 32 1.23 -5.00 3.69
CA TRP A 32 1.37 -5.16 5.14
C TRP A 32 2.83 -5.35 5.52
N VAL A 33 3.24 -4.80 6.66
CA VAL A 33 4.50 -5.17 7.33
C VAL A 33 4.16 -6.20 8.41
N ARG A 34 4.90 -7.31 8.41
CA ARG A 34 4.63 -8.49 9.26
C ARG A 34 5.92 -8.97 9.91
N ASP A 35 6.09 -8.64 11.17
CA ASP A 35 7.28 -8.97 11.96
C ASP A 35 6.90 -9.23 13.43
N ALA A 36 7.89 -9.31 14.33
CA ALA A 36 7.68 -9.54 15.75
C ALA A 36 6.82 -8.47 16.46
N LYS A 37 6.62 -7.29 15.87
CA LYS A 37 5.77 -6.21 16.41
C LYS A 37 4.29 -6.39 15.99
N GLY A 38 4.01 -7.37 15.14
CA GLY A 38 2.69 -7.73 14.63
C GLY A 38 2.39 -7.19 13.24
N ASP A 39 1.21 -7.55 12.75
CA ASP A 39 0.74 -7.23 11.40
C ASP A 39 0.19 -5.79 11.35
N ARG A 40 0.74 -4.98 10.45
CA ARG A 40 0.34 -3.58 10.27
C ARG A 40 0.23 -3.20 8.80
N LYS A 41 -0.88 -2.57 8.42
CA LYS A 41 -1.14 -2.19 7.03
C LYS A 41 -0.40 -0.92 6.67
N ILE A 42 0.39 -0.95 5.60
CA ILE A 42 1.12 0.22 5.08
C ILE A 42 0.44 0.81 3.83
N ALA A 43 -0.27 -0.02 3.05
CA ALA A 43 -1.05 0.46 1.91
C ALA A 43 -2.44 -0.19 1.83
N ALA A 44 -3.46 0.63 1.64
CA ALA A 44 -4.81 0.19 1.33
C ALA A 44 -5.03 0.13 -0.19
N ILE A 45 -5.78 -0.85 -0.66
CA ILE A 45 -6.17 -0.98 -2.05
C ILE A 45 -7.69 -1.13 -2.10
N GLY A 46 -8.33 -0.27 -2.87
CA GLY A 46 -9.76 -0.28 -3.10
C GLY A 46 -10.00 0.21 -4.52
N LEU A 47 -10.49 -0.68 -5.38
CA LEU A 47 -10.72 -0.38 -6.79
C LEU A 47 -12.07 -0.90 -7.24
N ARG A 48 -12.61 -0.24 -8.26
CA ARG A 48 -13.82 -0.64 -8.96
C ARG A 48 -13.52 -0.71 -10.44
N VAL A 49 -14.06 -1.72 -11.13
CA VAL A 49 -14.03 -1.80 -12.58
C VAL A 49 -15.45 -1.64 -13.10
N ALA A 50 -15.66 -0.68 -13.99
CA ALA A 50 -16.95 -0.46 -14.63
C ALA A 50 -16.72 -0.14 -16.12
N LYS A 51 -17.44 -0.82 -17.00
CA LYS A 51 -17.34 -0.63 -18.47
C LYS A 51 -15.89 -0.71 -19.00
N GLY A 52 -15.09 -1.61 -18.44
CA GLY A 52 -13.68 -1.79 -18.84
C GLY A 52 -12.70 -0.75 -18.29
N VAL A 53 -13.14 0.16 -17.42
CA VAL A 53 -12.28 1.22 -16.85
C VAL A 53 -12.17 1.05 -15.33
N THR A 54 -10.95 1.19 -14.79
CA THR A 54 -10.68 1.17 -13.35
C THR A 54 -10.95 2.53 -12.72
N MET A 55 -11.47 2.53 -11.49
CA MET A 55 -11.69 3.72 -10.65
C MET A 55 -11.09 3.48 -9.26
N HIS A 56 -10.79 4.58 -8.55
CA HIS A 56 -10.09 4.60 -7.26
C HIS A 56 -8.61 4.17 -7.40
N GLY A 57 -8.14 3.20 -6.62
CA GLY A 57 -6.75 2.72 -6.69
C GLY A 57 -6.22 2.27 -5.34
N PHE A 58 -5.13 2.91 -4.90
CA PHE A 58 -4.46 2.61 -3.65
C PHE A 58 -4.16 3.88 -2.85
N ALA A 59 -3.91 3.69 -1.56
CA ALA A 59 -3.37 4.70 -0.66
C ALA A 59 -2.18 4.10 0.08
N LEU A 60 -0.98 4.59 -0.21
CA LEU A 60 0.26 4.25 0.51
C LEU A 60 0.50 5.30 1.60
N ASN A 61 0.61 4.86 2.85
CA ASN A 61 0.89 5.76 3.96
C ASN A 61 2.37 6.17 3.94
N VAL A 62 2.69 7.32 3.34
CA VAL A 62 4.06 7.85 3.34
C VAL A 62 4.38 8.48 4.70
N ASN A 63 3.70 9.58 5.02
CA ASN A 63 3.83 10.27 6.31
C ASN A 63 2.51 10.95 6.75
N PRO A 64 1.37 10.25 6.77
CA PRO A 64 0.13 10.82 7.31
C PRO A 64 0.14 10.83 8.84
N ASP A 65 -0.69 11.68 9.44
CA ASP A 65 -1.07 11.51 10.84
C ASP A 65 -1.92 10.24 11.00
N LEU A 66 -1.33 9.21 11.62
CA LEU A 66 -2.00 7.94 11.83
C LEU A 66 -3.10 7.99 12.91
N SER A 67 -3.16 9.06 13.72
CA SER A 67 -4.20 9.22 14.76
C SER A 67 -5.62 9.24 14.19
N ALA A 68 -5.78 9.64 12.92
CA ALA A 68 -7.05 9.64 12.21
C ALA A 68 -7.66 8.23 12.11
N TYR A 69 -6.83 7.18 12.04
CA TYR A 69 -7.30 5.80 11.98
C TYR A 69 -7.98 5.34 13.29
N ASN A 70 -7.68 5.97 14.43
CA ASN A 70 -8.31 5.64 15.71
C ASN A 70 -9.80 6.03 15.75
N LYS A 71 -10.27 6.84 14.78
CA LYS A 71 -11.65 7.32 14.69
C LYS A 71 -12.54 6.44 13.82
N ILE A 72 -11.98 5.40 13.21
CA ILE A 72 -12.67 4.49 12.29
C ILE A 72 -12.30 3.03 12.61
N ILE A 73 -13.07 2.09 12.08
CA ILE A 73 -12.66 0.67 12.00
C ILE A 73 -12.04 0.47 10.61
N PRO A 74 -10.71 0.56 10.46
CA PRO A 74 -10.08 0.54 9.13
C PRO A 74 -10.30 -0.79 8.42
N CYS A 75 -10.73 -0.71 7.16
CA CYS A 75 -11.03 -1.88 6.33
C CYS A 75 -12.06 -2.86 6.93
N GLY A 76 -12.85 -2.45 7.93
CA GLY A 76 -13.79 -3.32 8.64
C GLY A 76 -13.13 -4.33 9.59
N ILE A 77 -11.84 -4.15 9.89
CA ILE A 77 -11.05 -5.08 10.68
C ILE A 77 -10.70 -4.40 12.02
N ALA A 78 -11.32 -4.87 13.10
CA ALA A 78 -11.20 -4.24 14.42
C ALA A 78 -9.79 -4.35 15.03
N ASP A 79 -9.01 -5.37 14.65
CA ASP A 79 -7.66 -5.64 15.18
C ASP A 79 -6.54 -5.20 14.23
N ALA A 80 -6.85 -4.59 13.08
CA ALA A 80 -5.84 -4.21 12.11
C ALA A 80 -5.10 -2.94 12.56
N LYS A 81 -3.82 -3.10 12.87
CA LYS A 81 -2.91 -1.96 13.01
C LYS A 81 -2.59 -1.35 11.64
N VAL A 82 -2.27 -0.08 11.64
CA VAL A 82 -1.80 0.66 10.47
C VAL A 82 -0.41 1.23 10.74
N THR A 83 0.37 1.44 9.68
CA THR A 83 1.68 2.10 9.76
C THR A 83 1.87 3.05 8.57
N SER A 84 3.01 3.74 8.56
CA SER A 84 3.48 4.57 7.46
C SER A 84 4.96 4.34 7.19
N MET A 85 5.44 4.73 6.01
CA MET A 85 6.87 4.69 5.68
C MET A 85 7.69 5.49 6.69
N ALA A 86 7.20 6.64 7.15
CA ALA A 86 7.90 7.44 8.15
C ALA A 86 8.12 6.69 9.47
N VAL A 87 7.10 5.93 9.92
CA VAL A 87 7.20 5.10 11.14
C VAL A 87 8.16 3.94 10.93
N GLU A 88 8.06 3.23 9.80
CA GLU A 88 8.93 2.08 9.51
C GLU A 88 10.40 2.45 9.33
N LEU A 89 10.67 3.62 8.75
CA LEU A 89 12.02 4.12 8.50
C LEU A 89 12.60 4.88 9.70
N GLY A 90 11.78 5.24 10.68
CA GLY A 90 12.18 6.06 11.82
C GLY A 90 12.62 7.48 11.42
N LYS A 91 12.15 8.00 10.29
CA LYS A 91 12.51 9.33 9.78
C LYS A 91 11.36 9.96 9.00
N ASN A 92 11.39 11.29 8.90
CA ASN A 92 10.48 11.99 8.00
C ASN A 92 10.80 11.67 6.54
N ILE A 93 9.77 11.43 5.76
CA ILE A 93 9.82 11.21 4.31
C ILE A 93 8.64 11.91 3.65
N THR A 94 8.85 12.47 2.48
CA THR A 94 7.86 13.23 1.73
C THR A 94 7.31 12.44 0.54
N ILE A 95 6.12 12.81 0.08
CA ILE A 95 5.54 12.22 -1.14
C ILE A 95 6.47 12.42 -2.34
N ASN A 96 7.15 13.57 -2.43
CA ASN A 96 8.06 13.88 -3.53
C ASN A 96 9.26 12.93 -3.61
N GLU A 97 9.76 12.45 -2.46
CA GLU A 97 10.84 11.44 -2.43
C GLU A 97 10.34 10.06 -2.87
N VAL A 98 9.08 9.73 -2.60
CA VAL A 98 8.49 8.42 -2.91
C VAL A 98 7.95 8.36 -4.34
N MET A 99 7.52 9.49 -4.91
CA MET A 99 6.85 9.58 -6.22
C MET A 99 7.67 8.97 -7.38
N PRO A 100 8.99 9.22 -7.52
CA PRO A 100 9.78 8.61 -8.60
C PRO A 100 9.79 7.08 -8.54
N ILE A 101 9.85 6.53 -7.33
CA ILE A 101 9.86 5.08 -7.10
C ILE A 101 8.48 4.48 -7.38
N ILE A 102 7.41 5.19 -7.00
CA ILE A 102 6.04 4.83 -7.37
C ILE A 102 5.90 4.74 -8.89
N GLN A 103 6.35 5.76 -9.64
CA GLN A 103 6.26 5.76 -11.10
C GLN A 103 7.06 4.61 -11.72
N LYS A 104 8.27 4.33 -11.20
CA LYS A 104 9.13 3.25 -11.66
C LYS A 104 8.46 1.87 -11.59
N HIS A 105 7.68 1.58 -10.55
CA HIS A 105 7.03 0.27 -10.38
C HIS A 105 5.59 0.21 -10.87
N ILE A 106 4.82 1.26 -10.66
CA ILE A 106 3.38 1.26 -10.94
C ILE A 106 3.12 1.49 -12.44
N CYS A 107 3.84 2.40 -13.10
CA CYS A 107 3.57 2.68 -14.51
C CYS A 107 3.80 1.48 -15.44
N PRO A 108 4.89 0.69 -15.30
CA PRO A 108 5.06 -0.54 -16.08
C PRO A 108 3.96 -1.57 -15.80
N MET A 109 3.59 -1.75 -14.52
CA MET A 109 2.52 -2.66 -14.13
C MET A 109 1.20 -2.30 -14.81
N LEU A 110 0.82 -1.02 -14.84
CA LEU A 110 -0.41 -0.57 -15.50
C LEU A 110 -0.44 -0.90 -17.00
N LYS A 111 0.71 -0.83 -17.69
CA LYS A 111 0.81 -1.20 -19.11
C LYS A 111 0.61 -2.70 -19.34
N GLN A 112 1.05 -3.54 -18.41
CA GLN A 112 0.95 -5.00 -18.53
C GLN A 112 -0.48 -5.52 -18.39
N VAL A 113 -1.35 -4.80 -17.65
CA VAL A 113 -2.71 -5.27 -17.35
C VAL A 113 -3.78 -4.60 -18.23
N SER A 114 -3.39 -3.64 -19.07
CA SER A 114 -4.31 -2.88 -19.95
C SER A 114 -4.48 -3.51 -21.34
N VAL A 115 -4.36 -4.85 -21.44
CA VAL A 115 -4.49 -5.61 -22.70
C VAL A 115 -5.90 -6.18 -22.85
#